data_AF-A0A2V6GCH6-F1
#
_entry.id   AF-A0A2V6GCH6-F1
#
_cell.length_a   1.000
_cell.length_b   1.000
_cell.length_c   1.000
_cell.angle_alpha   90.00
_cell.angle_beta   90.00
_cell.angle_gamma   90.00
#
_symmetry.space_group_name_H-M   'P 1'
#
loop_
_entity.id
_entity.type
_entity.pdbx_description
1 polymer ?
#
loop_
_entity_poly.entity_id
_entity_poly.type
_entity_poly.pdbx_seq_one_letter_code
_entity_poly.pdbx_strand_id
1 'polypeptide(L)'
;MPGAFPSAIIENLQPLVDGGRYPVKRVVGEDLVVEADIFKDGHDVVAAVLKWRILGKQQWRETPMVFVDNDRWRGVCTLYDNAIHEYTIEAWTDTFRGWQREFTAKFEAGISALRSEAMEGAALVRAAAQRARDSADAARLLEFAEQISASANSKINAIAQSGELEVLMATYPDRSGATEYAPAPRVIVDRPAALFGAWYEFFPRSAQGRRDRGSTFRDCLPRIDDAKAMGFDVIYFPPIHPIGHTNRKGRNNSITCKPGDPGVPWAIGSEAGGHQAVEPSLGTLADFDWLQKQVRKRKMEIALDFALNCSPDHPYVKEHPEWFYKRPDGTIKYAENPPKKYEDIYPLNFRCENWRALWAEMKSIVLFWAKRGVRIFRVDNPHTKPVAFWEYLINGVRDKYPDVIFLSEAFTRPKMMSQSRLQPELHVFHVAKFEA
;
A
#
# COMPACT_ATOMS: atom_id res chain seq x y z
N MET A 1 22.76 -9.77 -23.81
CA MET A 1 22.30 -10.71 -24.85
C MET A 1 21.23 -9.99 -25.64
N PRO A 2 21.23 -10.04 -26.98
CA PRO A 2 20.05 -9.64 -27.74
C PRO A 2 18.89 -10.47 -27.20
N GLY A 3 17.82 -9.82 -26.72
CA GLY A 3 16.71 -10.50 -26.07
C GLY A 3 16.17 -11.60 -26.98
N ALA A 4 15.98 -12.81 -26.44
CA ALA A 4 15.30 -13.87 -27.16
C ALA A 4 13.96 -13.32 -27.69
N PHE A 5 13.58 -13.75 -28.89
CA PHE A 5 12.30 -13.37 -29.48
C PHE A 5 11.17 -13.80 -28.52
N PRO A 6 10.26 -12.90 -28.12
CA PRO A 6 9.23 -13.23 -27.14
C PRO A 6 8.31 -14.34 -27.67
N SER A 7 8.19 -15.44 -26.91
CA SER A 7 7.38 -16.61 -27.31
C SER A 7 5.87 -16.44 -27.09
N ALA A 8 5.46 -15.38 -26.38
CA ALA A 8 4.06 -15.03 -26.15
C ALA A 8 3.92 -13.51 -26.01
N ILE A 9 2.75 -12.99 -26.38
CA ILE A 9 2.33 -11.62 -26.17
C ILE A 9 1.53 -11.58 -24.87
N ILE A 10 1.83 -10.60 -24.01
CA ILE A 10 1.08 -10.34 -22.77
C ILE A 10 0.61 -8.88 -22.81
N GLU A 11 -0.69 -8.67 -22.87
CA GLU A 11 -1.28 -7.33 -22.91
C GLU A 11 -2.54 -7.21 -22.04
N ASN A 12 -3.09 -5.99 -21.93
CA ASN A 12 -4.31 -5.70 -21.17
C ASN A 12 -4.33 -6.26 -19.73
N LEU A 13 -3.16 -6.23 -19.07
CA LEU A 13 -3.00 -6.65 -17.68
C LEU A 13 -3.87 -5.82 -16.75
N GLN A 14 -4.57 -6.48 -15.84
CA GLN A 14 -5.43 -5.88 -14.81
C GLN A 14 -5.27 -6.62 -13.48
N PRO A 15 -5.43 -5.93 -12.33
CA PRO A 15 -5.79 -4.52 -12.18
C PRO A 15 -4.59 -3.57 -12.36
N LEU A 16 -4.77 -2.45 -13.06
CA LEU A 16 -3.78 -1.36 -13.14
C LEU A 16 -4.40 -0.04 -12.70
N VAL A 17 -3.65 0.77 -11.95
CA VAL A 17 -4.04 2.14 -11.62
C VAL A 17 -3.23 3.11 -12.47
N ASP A 18 -3.91 3.88 -13.33
CA ASP A 18 -3.28 4.82 -14.27
C ASP A 18 -2.16 4.15 -15.11
N GLY A 19 -2.50 3.02 -15.73
CA GLY A 19 -1.54 2.23 -16.53
C GLY A 19 -0.39 1.62 -15.72
N GLY A 20 -0.55 1.44 -14.41
CA GLY A 20 0.49 0.89 -13.52
C GLY A 20 1.41 1.96 -12.92
N ARG A 21 1.16 3.24 -13.21
CA ARG A 21 1.89 4.36 -12.60
C ARG A 21 1.81 4.33 -11.07
N TYR A 22 0.64 3.97 -10.54
CA TYR A 22 0.42 3.84 -9.10
C TYR A 22 0.12 2.39 -8.71
N PRO A 23 0.57 1.93 -7.53
CA PRO A 23 0.19 0.63 -7.02
C PRO A 23 -1.30 0.50 -6.75
N VAL A 24 -1.82 -0.71 -6.98
CA VAL A 24 -3.11 -1.15 -6.46
C VAL A 24 -3.03 -1.31 -4.93
N LYS A 25 -4.17 -1.34 -4.23
CA LYS A 25 -4.22 -1.54 -2.78
C LYS A 25 -4.87 -2.86 -2.42
N ARG A 26 -4.34 -3.51 -1.39
CA ARG A 26 -4.92 -4.66 -0.70
C ARG A 26 -4.68 -4.52 0.80
N VAL A 27 -5.36 -5.32 1.60
CA VAL A 27 -4.94 -5.59 2.97
C VAL A 27 -4.41 -7.02 3.11
N VAL A 28 -3.60 -7.26 4.15
CA VAL A 28 -3.08 -8.58 4.48
C VAL A 28 -4.22 -9.61 4.53
N GLY A 29 -4.04 -10.71 3.79
CA GLY A 29 -5.01 -11.80 3.67
C GLY A 29 -6.01 -11.65 2.52
N GLU A 30 -6.03 -10.53 1.80
CA GLU A 30 -6.84 -10.40 0.59
C GLU A 30 -6.15 -11.02 -0.63
N ASP A 31 -6.99 -11.54 -1.52
CA ASP A 31 -6.57 -12.00 -2.83
C ASP A 31 -6.35 -10.82 -3.79
N LEU A 32 -5.26 -10.92 -4.54
CA LEU A 32 -5.03 -10.18 -5.75
C LEU A 32 -5.35 -11.09 -6.95
N VAL A 33 -6.51 -10.85 -7.55
CA VAL A 33 -6.88 -11.42 -8.84
C VAL A 33 -6.19 -10.60 -9.92
N VAL A 34 -5.39 -11.26 -10.76
CA VAL A 34 -4.71 -10.66 -11.90
C VAL A 34 -5.18 -11.34 -13.17
N GLU A 35 -5.51 -10.55 -14.18
CA GLU A 35 -5.93 -11.03 -15.48
C GLU A 35 -5.17 -10.32 -16.59
N ALA A 36 -4.93 -11.01 -17.69
CA ALA A 36 -4.30 -10.44 -18.87
C ALA A 36 -4.71 -11.23 -20.12
N ASP A 37 -4.49 -10.62 -21.27
CA ASP A 37 -4.65 -11.27 -22.56
C ASP A 37 -3.29 -11.86 -22.92
N ILE A 38 -3.23 -13.18 -23.11
CA ILE A 38 -1.99 -13.93 -23.34
C ILE A 38 -2.18 -14.88 -24.50
N PHE A 39 -1.46 -14.62 -25.58
CA PHE A 39 -1.56 -15.37 -26.84
C PHE A 39 -0.22 -15.40 -27.58
N LYS A 40 -0.16 -16.22 -28.63
CA LYS A 40 0.98 -16.29 -29.56
C LYS A 40 0.51 -16.60 -30.97
N ASP A 41 1.39 -16.43 -31.94
CA ASP A 41 1.15 -16.89 -33.30
C ASP A 41 1.09 -18.44 -33.38
N GLY A 42 0.44 -18.94 -34.43
CA GLY A 42 0.29 -20.38 -34.66
C GLY A 42 -0.77 -21.05 -33.80
N HIS A 43 -0.57 -22.33 -33.51
CA HIS A 43 -1.52 -23.19 -32.79
C HIS A 43 -0.91 -23.83 -31.53
N ASP A 44 0.26 -23.35 -31.12
CA ASP A 44 0.97 -23.92 -29.98
C ASP A 44 0.25 -23.60 -28.67
N VAL A 45 0.41 -24.50 -27.69
CA VAL A 45 -0.17 -24.32 -26.36
C VAL A 45 0.66 -23.30 -25.58
N VAL A 46 -0.02 -22.33 -24.96
CA VAL A 46 0.60 -21.36 -24.05
C VAL A 46 0.39 -21.80 -22.61
N ALA A 47 1.39 -21.57 -21.77
CA ALA A 47 1.28 -21.63 -20.32
C ALA A 47 1.67 -20.27 -19.73
N ALA A 48 1.05 -19.90 -18.60
CA ALA A 48 1.33 -18.65 -17.92
C ALA A 48 1.28 -18.83 -16.39
N VAL A 49 2.07 -18.03 -15.69
CA VAL A 49 2.07 -17.92 -14.23
C VAL A 49 1.97 -16.46 -13.80
N LEU A 50 1.24 -16.23 -12.71
CA LEU A 50 1.30 -14.98 -11.95
C LEU A 50 2.45 -15.07 -10.97
N LYS A 51 3.37 -14.11 -11.03
CA LYS A 51 4.52 -13.99 -10.12
C LYS A 51 4.32 -12.79 -9.20
N TRP A 52 4.71 -12.93 -7.93
CA TRP A 52 4.73 -11.81 -6.99
C TRP A 52 5.88 -11.93 -5.97
N ARG A 53 6.36 -10.79 -5.47
CA ARG A 53 7.34 -10.73 -4.39
C ARG A 53 7.28 -9.39 -3.66
N ILE A 54 7.80 -9.36 -2.44
CA ILE A 54 8.04 -8.08 -1.75
C ILE A 54 9.09 -7.30 -2.55
N LEU A 55 8.83 -6.01 -2.77
CA LEU A 55 9.70 -5.13 -3.54
C LEU A 55 11.15 -5.18 -2.99
N GLY A 56 12.12 -5.37 -3.88
CA GLY A 56 13.54 -5.48 -3.53
C GLY A 56 14.00 -6.87 -3.04
N LYS A 57 13.08 -7.82 -2.82
CA LYS A 57 13.46 -9.24 -2.62
C LYS A 57 13.76 -9.89 -3.97
N GLN A 58 14.63 -10.90 -3.97
CA GLN A 58 15.02 -11.58 -5.21
C GLN A 58 14.04 -12.69 -5.60
N GLN A 59 13.58 -13.47 -4.61
CA GLN A 59 12.76 -14.65 -4.86
C GLN A 59 11.31 -14.28 -5.21
N TRP A 60 10.86 -14.78 -6.36
CA TRP A 60 9.45 -14.76 -6.76
C TRP A 60 8.69 -15.92 -6.13
N ARG A 61 7.46 -15.64 -5.69
CA ARG A 61 6.41 -16.64 -5.53
C ARG A 61 5.61 -16.67 -6.83
N GLU A 62 5.02 -17.81 -7.17
CA GLU A 62 4.22 -17.95 -8.39
C GLU A 62 3.05 -18.89 -8.21
N THR A 63 2.03 -18.71 -9.05
CA THR A 63 0.90 -19.61 -9.21
C THR A 63 0.59 -19.76 -10.70
N PRO A 64 0.15 -20.94 -11.17
CA PRO A 64 -0.40 -21.08 -12.52
C PRO A 64 -1.56 -20.12 -12.75
N MET A 65 -1.63 -19.57 -13.96
CA MET A 65 -2.84 -18.90 -14.46
C MET A 65 -3.71 -19.90 -15.20
N VAL A 66 -5.01 -19.64 -15.22
CA VAL A 66 -6.02 -20.46 -15.90
C VAL A 66 -6.56 -19.68 -17.10
N PHE A 67 -6.66 -20.34 -18.25
CA PHE A 67 -7.37 -19.81 -19.41
C PHE A 67 -8.86 -19.67 -19.07
N VAL A 68 -9.44 -18.52 -19.38
CA VAL A 68 -10.86 -18.21 -19.16
C VAL A 68 -11.62 -18.35 -20.48
N ASP A 69 -11.43 -17.40 -21.39
CA ASP A 69 -12.00 -17.36 -22.73
C ASP A 69 -11.23 -16.37 -23.60
N ASN A 70 -11.28 -16.48 -24.93
CA ASN A 70 -10.72 -15.48 -25.87
C ASN A 70 -9.33 -14.93 -25.47
N ASP A 71 -8.37 -15.83 -25.23
CA ASP A 71 -7.00 -15.52 -24.78
C ASP A 71 -6.89 -14.76 -23.45
N ARG A 72 -7.98 -14.66 -22.70
CA ARG A 72 -8.02 -14.13 -21.34
C ARG A 72 -7.53 -15.17 -20.35
N TRP A 73 -6.57 -14.79 -19.52
CA TRP A 73 -6.03 -15.64 -18.45
C TRP A 73 -6.25 -14.99 -17.11
N ARG A 74 -6.42 -15.83 -16.07
CA ARG A 74 -6.65 -15.40 -14.70
C ARG A 74 -5.74 -16.13 -13.72
N GLY A 75 -5.01 -15.37 -12.92
CA GLY A 75 -4.21 -15.83 -11.79
C GLY A 75 -4.70 -15.18 -10.49
N VAL A 76 -4.49 -15.86 -9.36
CA VAL A 76 -4.88 -15.35 -8.05
C VAL A 76 -3.75 -15.60 -7.06
N CYS A 77 -3.29 -14.56 -6.36
CA CYS A 77 -2.36 -14.72 -5.25
C CYS A 77 -2.87 -14.03 -3.99
N THR A 78 -2.65 -14.66 -2.83
CA THR A 78 -2.98 -14.06 -1.53
C THR A 78 -1.74 -13.37 -0.96
N LEU A 79 -1.91 -12.13 -0.49
CA LEU A 79 -0.81 -11.30 0.00
C LEU A 79 -0.82 -11.27 1.54
N TYR A 80 0.21 -11.87 2.16
CA TYR A 80 0.27 -12.06 3.62
C TYR A 80 1.19 -11.08 4.36
N ASP A 81 2.04 -10.37 3.63
CA ASP A 81 3.04 -9.47 4.19
C ASP A 81 2.51 -8.03 4.13
N ASN A 82 2.57 -7.27 5.22
CA ASN A 82 2.33 -5.81 5.16
C ASN A 82 3.57 -5.15 4.55
N ALA A 83 3.53 -4.93 3.25
CA ALA A 83 4.65 -4.40 2.47
C ALA A 83 4.18 -3.93 1.08
N ILE A 84 5.09 -3.24 0.39
CA ILE A 84 4.97 -3.03 -1.06
C ILE A 84 5.45 -4.30 -1.76
N HIS A 85 4.59 -4.86 -2.60
CA HIS A 85 4.94 -5.96 -3.49
C HIS A 85 4.98 -5.48 -4.93
N GLU A 86 5.67 -6.24 -5.76
CA GLU A 86 5.52 -6.21 -7.20
C GLU A 86 4.97 -7.54 -7.68
N TYR A 87 4.22 -7.48 -8.78
CA TYR A 87 3.66 -8.66 -9.43
C TYR A 87 3.82 -8.54 -10.94
N THR A 88 3.87 -9.66 -11.62
CA THR A 88 3.98 -9.73 -13.08
C THR A 88 3.42 -11.06 -13.58
N ILE A 89 3.28 -11.20 -14.89
CA ILE A 89 2.92 -12.44 -15.55
C ILE A 89 4.13 -12.89 -16.37
N GLU A 90 4.46 -14.17 -16.28
CA GLU A 90 5.42 -14.84 -17.15
C GLU A 90 4.67 -15.88 -17.98
N ALA A 91 4.83 -15.84 -19.30
CA ALA A 91 4.18 -16.76 -20.24
C ALA A 91 5.19 -17.37 -21.21
N TRP A 92 4.98 -18.63 -21.58
CA TRP A 92 5.84 -19.36 -22.51
C TRP A 92 5.04 -20.36 -23.33
N THR A 93 5.66 -20.86 -24.40
CA THR A 93 5.12 -21.98 -25.18
C THR A 93 5.32 -23.29 -24.44
N ASP A 94 4.23 -23.99 -24.13
CA ASP A 94 4.25 -25.32 -23.52
C ASP A 94 4.32 -26.40 -24.61
N THR A 95 5.55 -26.68 -25.05
CA THR A 95 5.83 -27.67 -26.09
C THR A 95 5.42 -29.08 -25.68
N PHE A 96 5.48 -29.41 -24.39
CA PHE A 96 5.04 -30.71 -23.90
C PHE A 96 3.53 -30.89 -24.03
N ARG A 97 2.73 -29.90 -23.60
CA ARG A 97 1.27 -29.96 -23.79
C ARG A 97 0.87 -29.92 -25.26
N GLY A 98 1.62 -29.20 -26.10
CA GLY A 98 1.46 -29.24 -27.55
C GLY A 98 1.61 -30.66 -28.10
N TRP A 99 2.75 -31.30 -27.80
CA TRP A 99 3.02 -32.69 -28.16
C TRP A 99 1.96 -33.67 -27.59
N GLN A 100 1.57 -33.51 -26.32
CA GLN A 100 0.59 -34.36 -25.64
C GLN A 100 -0.75 -34.37 -26.40
N ARG A 101 -1.23 -33.18 -26.81
CA ARG A 101 -2.47 -33.02 -27.60
C ARG A 101 -2.34 -33.65 -28.98
N GLU A 102 -1.23 -33.39 -29.68
CA GLU A 102 -1.00 -33.91 -31.02
C GLU A 102 -0.92 -35.44 -31.02
N PHE A 103 -0.13 -36.01 -30.12
CA PHE A 103 0.04 -37.47 -30.01
C PHE A 103 -1.31 -38.16 -29.72
N THR A 104 -2.08 -37.61 -28.76
CA THR A 104 -3.39 -38.14 -28.39
C THR A 104 -4.36 -38.10 -29.57
N ALA A 105 -4.48 -36.95 -30.24
CA ALA A 105 -5.40 -36.80 -31.37
C ALA A 105 -5.07 -37.75 -32.53
N LYS A 106 -3.77 -37.90 -32.86
CA LYS A 106 -3.33 -38.83 -33.90
C LYS A 106 -3.57 -40.29 -33.52
N PHE A 107 -3.33 -40.65 -32.27
CA PHE A 107 -3.59 -41.99 -31.75
C PHE A 107 -5.09 -42.34 -31.82
N GLU A 108 -5.96 -41.43 -31.36
CA GLU A 108 -7.42 -41.61 -31.40
C GLU A 108 -7.98 -41.65 -32.83
N ALA A 109 -7.34 -40.95 -33.77
CA ALA A 109 -7.64 -41.04 -35.19
C ALA A 109 -7.21 -42.38 -35.83
N GLY A 110 -6.61 -43.30 -35.07
CA GLY A 110 -6.19 -44.61 -35.54
C GLY A 110 -4.87 -44.61 -36.32
N ILE A 111 -4.08 -43.53 -36.24
CA ILE A 111 -2.77 -43.46 -36.89
C ILE A 111 -1.78 -44.38 -36.13
N SER A 112 -1.23 -45.36 -36.82
CA SER A 112 -0.30 -46.34 -36.23
C SER A 112 1.16 -45.89 -36.26
N ALA A 113 1.55 -45.06 -37.22
CA ALA A 113 2.92 -44.64 -37.45
C ALA A 113 3.29 -43.39 -36.61
N LEU A 114 3.34 -43.52 -35.28
CA LEU A 114 3.61 -42.42 -34.34
C LEU A 114 5.01 -42.45 -33.72
N ARG A 115 5.95 -43.14 -34.37
CA ARG A 115 7.31 -43.32 -33.82
C ARG A 115 8.07 -42.00 -33.75
N SER A 116 7.88 -41.10 -34.71
CA SER A 116 8.57 -39.81 -34.73
C SER A 116 8.10 -38.94 -33.56
N GLU A 117 6.79 -38.85 -33.39
CA GLU A 117 6.12 -38.13 -32.32
C GLU A 117 6.51 -38.73 -30.95
N ALA A 118 6.58 -40.05 -30.82
CA ALA A 118 7.06 -40.69 -29.60
C ALA A 118 8.51 -40.28 -29.24
N MET A 119 9.41 -40.22 -30.24
CA MET A 119 10.78 -39.78 -30.02
C MET A 119 10.87 -38.31 -29.61
N GLU A 120 10.03 -37.44 -30.18
CA GLU A 120 9.91 -36.03 -29.81
C GLU A 120 9.47 -35.88 -28.34
N GLY A 121 8.38 -36.55 -27.94
CA GLY A 121 7.91 -36.52 -26.56
C GLY A 121 8.96 -37.01 -25.56
N ALA A 122 9.65 -38.11 -25.88
CA ALA A 122 10.75 -38.60 -25.05
C ALA A 122 11.89 -37.58 -24.94
N ALA A 123 12.21 -36.83 -26.01
CA ALA A 123 13.22 -35.79 -25.96
C ALA A 123 12.80 -34.61 -25.05
N LEU A 124 11.54 -34.18 -25.14
CA LEU A 124 10.98 -33.13 -24.26
C LEU A 124 11.06 -33.52 -22.78
N VAL A 125 10.68 -34.76 -22.46
CA VAL A 125 10.72 -35.29 -21.08
C VAL A 125 12.18 -35.42 -20.57
N ARG A 126 13.13 -35.85 -21.42
CA ARG A 126 14.56 -35.86 -21.06
C ARG A 126 15.08 -34.45 -20.78
N ALA A 127 14.68 -33.47 -21.57
CA ALA A 127 15.08 -32.08 -21.35
C ALA A 127 14.54 -31.55 -20.01
N ALA A 128 13.32 -31.94 -19.61
CA ALA A 128 12.79 -31.62 -18.28
C ALA A 128 13.59 -32.28 -17.16
N ALA A 129 14.04 -33.53 -17.34
CA ALA A 129 14.90 -34.20 -16.37
C ALA A 129 16.23 -33.45 -16.14
N GLN A 130 16.78 -32.78 -17.16
CA GLN A 130 17.98 -31.96 -17.02
C GLN A 130 17.74 -30.67 -16.22
N ARG A 131 16.51 -30.17 -16.20
CA ARG A 131 16.09 -28.99 -15.42
C ARG A 131 15.65 -29.34 -14.00
N ALA A 132 15.41 -30.63 -13.73
CA ALA A 132 14.96 -31.11 -12.43
C ALA A 132 16.00 -30.81 -11.35
N ARG A 133 15.52 -30.27 -10.23
CA ARG A 133 16.37 -29.93 -9.07
C ARG A 133 16.43 -31.08 -8.06
N ASP A 134 15.41 -31.94 -8.06
CA ASP A 134 15.35 -33.16 -7.26
C ASP A 134 15.82 -34.36 -8.11
N SER A 135 16.66 -35.21 -7.52
CA SER A 135 17.25 -36.35 -8.24
C SER A 135 16.27 -37.50 -8.46
N ALA A 136 15.27 -37.67 -7.59
CA ALA A 136 14.22 -38.67 -7.78
C ALA A 136 13.28 -38.25 -8.92
N ASP A 137 12.91 -36.96 -8.97
CA ASP A 137 12.14 -36.41 -10.09
C ASP A 137 12.89 -36.56 -11.42
N ALA A 138 14.18 -36.25 -11.45
CA ALA A 138 15.03 -36.40 -12.62
C ALA A 138 15.07 -37.86 -13.11
N ALA A 139 15.26 -38.82 -12.20
CA ALA A 139 15.27 -40.24 -12.52
C ALA A 139 13.91 -40.71 -13.04
N ARG A 140 12.81 -40.25 -12.43
CA ARG A 140 11.45 -40.60 -12.84
C ARG A 140 11.09 -40.07 -14.22
N LEU A 141 11.49 -38.83 -14.53
CA LEU A 141 11.35 -38.25 -15.88
C LEU A 141 12.15 -39.05 -16.92
N LEU A 142 13.37 -39.48 -16.60
CA LEU A 142 14.16 -40.32 -17.51
C LEU A 142 13.50 -41.68 -17.77
N GLU A 143 12.91 -42.31 -16.76
CA GLU A 143 12.15 -43.54 -16.91
C GLU A 143 10.93 -43.34 -17.83
N PHE A 144 10.17 -42.26 -17.62
CA PHE A 144 9.06 -41.92 -18.52
C PHE A 144 9.52 -41.73 -19.95
N ALA A 145 10.64 -41.01 -20.16
CA ALA A 145 11.17 -40.81 -21.50
C ALA A 145 11.59 -42.12 -22.18
N GLU A 146 12.18 -43.06 -21.43
CA GLU A 146 12.51 -44.39 -21.94
C GLU A 146 11.23 -45.14 -22.35
N GLN A 147 10.23 -45.18 -21.46
CA GLN A 147 8.96 -45.84 -21.74
C GLN A 147 8.23 -45.23 -22.94
N ILE A 148 8.21 -43.91 -23.08
CA ILE A 148 7.63 -43.20 -24.22
C ILE A 148 8.37 -43.59 -25.52
N SER A 149 9.69 -43.74 -25.49
CA SER A 149 10.47 -44.05 -26.69
C SER A 149 10.39 -45.50 -27.17
N ALA A 150 10.05 -46.45 -26.28
CA ALA A 150 10.15 -47.88 -26.55
C ALA A 150 8.80 -48.64 -26.54
N SER A 151 7.73 -48.04 -26.02
CA SER A 151 6.44 -48.72 -25.84
C SER A 151 5.55 -48.66 -27.08
N ALA A 152 4.48 -49.47 -27.10
CA ALA A 152 3.41 -49.35 -28.08
C ALA A 152 2.58 -48.06 -27.86
N ASN A 153 1.99 -47.51 -28.94
CA ASN A 153 1.26 -46.23 -28.92
C ASN A 153 0.18 -46.16 -27.82
N SER A 154 -0.51 -47.26 -27.52
CA SER A 154 -1.52 -47.31 -26.45
C SER A 154 -0.94 -47.01 -25.06
N LYS A 155 0.23 -47.58 -24.76
CA LYS A 155 0.94 -47.32 -23.49
C LYS A 155 1.55 -45.92 -23.48
N ILE A 156 2.08 -45.45 -24.60
CA ILE A 156 2.59 -44.07 -24.72
C ILE A 156 1.47 -43.07 -24.43
N ASN A 157 0.30 -43.26 -25.05
CA ASN A 157 -0.86 -42.40 -24.82
C ASN A 157 -1.30 -42.41 -23.35
N ALA A 158 -1.33 -43.59 -22.71
CA ALA A 158 -1.64 -43.69 -21.28
C ALA A 158 -0.63 -42.97 -20.38
N ILE A 159 0.67 -43.04 -20.70
CA ILE A 159 1.72 -42.32 -19.97
C ILE A 159 1.59 -40.81 -20.18
N ALA A 160 1.38 -40.38 -21.43
CA ALA A 160 1.22 -38.98 -21.79
C ALA A 160 0.08 -38.31 -21.02
N GLN A 161 -0.99 -39.05 -20.71
CA GLN A 161 -2.15 -38.59 -19.93
C GLN A 161 -2.04 -38.87 -18.43
N SER A 162 -0.90 -39.36 -17.94
CA SER A 162 -0.73 -39.66 -16.52
C SER A 162 -0.54 -38.38 -15.70
N GLY A 163 -1.29 -38.24 -14.61
CA GLY A 163 -1.18 -37.07 -13.73
C GLY A 163 0.21 -36.90 -13.10
N GLU A 164 0.96 -38.00 -12.92
CA GLU A 164 2.33 -37.96 -12.42
C GLU A 164 3.26 -37.23 -13.42
N LEU A 165 3.23 -37.60 -14.71
CA LEU A 165 4.03 -36.94 -15.72
C LEU A 165 3.61 -35.47 -15.90
N GLU A 166 2.32 -35.18 -15.86
CA GLU A 166 1.82 -33.80 -15.95
C GLU A 166 2.36 -32.90 -14.84
N VAL A 167 2.37 -33.39 -13.58
CA VAL A 167 2.91 -32.65 -12.43
C VAL A 167 4.41 -32.42 -12.59
N LEU A 168 5.17 -33.44 -12.99
CA LEU A 168 6.61 -33.31 -13.19
C LEU A 168 6.95 -32.31 -14.31
N MET A 169 6.24 -32.38 -15.44
CA MET A 169 6.46 -31.46 -16.56
C MET A 169 6.04 -30.03 -16.23
N ALA A 170 4.97 -29.83 -15.44
CA ALA A 170 4.57 -28.52 -14.93
C ALA A 170 5.53 -27.94 -13.89
N THR A 171 6.24 -28.79 -13.15
CA THR A 171 7.25 -28.40 -12.15
C THR A 171 8.57 -27.98 -12.82
N TYR A 172 8.95 -28.64 -13.92
CA TYR A 172 10.20 -28.39 -14.65
C TYR A 172 10.02 -27.93 -16.11
N PRO A 173 9.19 -26.88 -16.36
CA PRO A 173 8.91 -26.41 -17.71
C PRO A 173 10.16 -25.80 -18.34
N ASP A 174 10.20 -25.77 -19.67
CA ASP A 174 11.17 -24.97 -20.40
C ASP A 174 10.67 -23.53 -20.50
N ARG A 175 11.31 -22.61 -19.75
CA ARG A 175 11.03 -21.17 -19.79
C ARG A 175 12.08 -20.36 -20.56
N SER A 176 12.95 -21.02 -21.33
CA SER A 176 14.06 -20.33 -22.02
C SER A 176 13.59 -19.25 -23.01
N GLY A 177 12.41 -19.40 -23.61
CA GLY A 177 11.76 -18.41 -24.47
C GLY A 177 10.68 -17.56 -23.77
N ALA A 178 10.57 -17.61 -22.44
CA ALA A 178 9.46 -16.97 -21.74
C ALA A 178 9.45 -15.45 -21.92
N THR A 179 8.24 -14.88 -21.97
CA THR A 179 8.01 -13.43 -21.98
C THR A 179 7.47 -13.03 -20.62
N GLU A 180 7.99 -11.95 -20.06
CA GLU A 180 7.53 -11.39 -18.78
C GLU A 180 6.92 -10.01 -19.02
N TYR A 181 5.79 -9.71 -18.39
CA TYR A 181 5.19 -8.38 -18.46
C TYR A 181 6.08 -7.37 -17.74
N ALA A 182 6.48 -6.31 -18.44
CA ALA A 182 7.40 -5.30 -17.91
C ALA A 182 6.95 -3.88 -18.27
N PRO A 183 7.15 -2.89 -17.36
CA PRO A 183 7.64 -3.05 -15.99
C PRO A 183 6.60 -3.73 -15.08
N ALA A 184 7.07 -4.45 -14.05
CA ALA A 184 6.21 -5.11 -13.07
C ALA A 184 5.37 -4.07 -12.29
N PRO A 185 4.02 -4.16 -12.32
CA PRO A 185 3.18 -3.32 -11.50
C PRO A 185 3.38 -3.56 -10.00
N ARG A 186 2.98 -2.58 -9.19
CA ARG A 186 3.12 -2.63 -7.73
C ARG A 186 1.77 -2.81 -7.04
N VAL A 187 1.78 -3.39 -5.86
CA VAL A 187 0.64 -3.44 -4.92
C VAL A 187 1.11 -3.05 -3.53
N ILE A 188 0.39 -2.14 -2.88
CA ILE A 188 0.59 -1.83 -1.47
C ILE A 188 -0.37 -2.70 -0.66
N VAL A 189 0.20 -3.45 0.28
CA VAL A 189 -0.54 -4.35 1.17
C VAL A 189 -0.50 -3.76 2.58
N ASP A 190 -1.62 -3.17 3.00
CA ASP A 190 -1.75 -2.58 4.33
C ASP A 190 -2.23 -3.61 5.36
N ARG A 191 -2.15 -3.25 6.65
CA ARG A 191 -2.70 -4.07 7.74
C ARG A 191 -4.24 -3.98 7.74
N PRO A 192 -4.96 -4.96 8.34
CA PRO A 192 -6.42 -4.97 8.32
C PRO A 192 -7.10 -3.68 8.80
N ALA A 193 -6.51 -2.99 9.78
CA ALA A 193 -7.05 -1.73 10.32
C ALA A 193 -7.13 -0.58 9.30
N ALA A 194 -6.42 -0.70 8.18
CA ALA A 194 -6.46 0.29 7.09
C ALA A 194 -7.73 0.17 6.24
N LEU A 195 -8.45 -0.94 6.35
CA LEU A 195 -9.74 -1.17 5.71
C LEU A 195 -10.89 -1.12 6.73
N PHE A 196 -10.69 -1.69 7.92
CA PHE A 196 -11.75 -1.85 8.93
C PHE A 196 -11.32 -1.36 10.31
N GLY A 197 -12.08 -0.44 10.89
CA GLY A 197 -11.92 -0.03 12.29
C GLY A 197 -12.92 1.05 12.67
N ALA A 198 -13.32 1.07 13.94
CA ALA A 198 -14.17 2.11 14.51
C ALA A 198 -13.33 3.22 15.17
N TRP A 199 -13.59 4.48 14.80
CA TRP A 199 -12.82 5.65 15.25
C TRP A 199 -13.64 6.55 16.18
N TYR A 200 -13.06 6.95 17.31
CA TYR A 200 -13.66 7.85 18.29
C TYR A 200 -12.81 9.11 18.47
N GLU A 201 -13.38 10.27 18.15
CA GLU A 201 -12.72 11.57 18.33
C GLU A 201 -13.11 12.18 19.68
N PHE A 202 -12.12 12.63 20.45
CA PHE A 202 -12.38 13.57 21.54
C PHE A 202 -11.18 14.49 21.80
N PHE A 203 -11.45 15.62 22.43
CA PHE A 203 -10.42 16.59 22.81
C PHE A 203 -9.79 16.19 24.15
N PRO A 204 -8.47 15.89 24.22
CA PRO A 204 -7.81 15.52 25.48
C PRO A 204 -8.03 16.54 26.59
N ARG A 205 -7.97 17.85 26.26
CA ARG A 205 -8.19 18.95 27.22
C ARG A 205 -9.60 18.95 27.85
N SER A 206 -10.56 18.25 27.25
CA SER A 206 -11.95 18.16 27.70
C SER A 206 -12.33 16.76 28.20
N ALA A 207 -11.39 15.83 28.36
CA ALA A 207 -11.68 14.42 28.63
C ALA A 207 -12.63 14.18 29.82
N GLN A 208 -12.43 14.94 30.91
CA GLN A 208 -13.25 14.85 32.13
C GLN A 208 -14.51 15.74 32.11
N GLY A 209 -14.71 16.56 31.07
CA GLY A 209 -15.89 17.44 30.96
C GLY A 209 -15.99 18.53 32.02
N ARG A 210 -14.88 18.86 32.70
CA ARG A 210 -14.85 19.88 33.76
C ARG A 210 -14.87 21.30 33.17
N ARG A 211 -15.63 22.20 33.81
CA ARG A 211 -15.77 23.60 33.40
C ARG A 211 -14.67 24.51 33.94
N ASP A 212 -14.10 24.15 35.07
CA ASP A 212 -13.15 24.95 35.86
C ASP A 212 -11.69 24.74 35.44
N ARG A 213 -11.35 23.60 34.83
CA ARG A 213 -9.99 23.31 34.37
C ARG A 213 -9.94 22.32 33.20
N GLY A 214 -8.87 22.42 32.42
CA GLY A 214 -8.53 21.43 31.40
C GLY A 214 -8.06 20.09 31.99
N SER A 215 -8.19 19.03 31.19
CA SER A 215 -7.70 17.68 31.49
C SER A 215 -6.28 17.46 30.93
N THR A 216 -5.50 16.61 31.59
CA THR A 216 -4.17 16.15 31.14
C THR A 216 -4.27 14.82 30.37
N PHE A 217 -3.16 14.33 29.79
CA PHE A 217 -3.12 12.98 29.22
C PHE A 217 -3.49 11.88 30.22
N ARG A 218 -3.17 12.06 31.51
CA ARG A 218 -3.52 11.08 32.56
C ARG A 218 -5.02 11.02 32.82
N ASP A 219 -5.69 12.16 32.66
CA ASP A 219 -7.12 12.29 32.84
C ASP A 219 -7.93 11.70 31.67
N CYS A 220 -7.28 11.38 30.54
CA CYS A 220 -7.93 10.77 29.36
C CYS A 220 -8.35 9.32 29.57
N LEU A 221 -7.77 8.60 30.54
CA LEU A 221 -7.92 7.16 30.64
C LEU A 221 -9.37 6.68 30.78
N PRO A 222 -10.23 7.27 31.65
CA PRO A 222 -11.63 6.87 31.75
C PRO A 222 -12.39 7.06 30.43
N ARG A 223 -12.11 8.13 29.67
CA ARG A 223 -12.77 8.36 28.38
C ARG A 223 -12.35 7.33 27.32
N ILE A 224 -11.11 6.87 27.38
CA ILE A 224 -10.61 5.79 26.53
C ILE A 224 -11.27 4.46 26.91
N ASP A 225 -11.48 4.21 28.20
CA ASP A 225 -12.22 3.04 28.68
C ASP A 225 -13.69 3.07 28.20
N ASP A 226 -14.35 4.23 28.24
CA ASP A 226 -15.70 4.40 27.67
C ASP A 226 -15.71 4.08 26.17
N ALA A 227 -14.77 4.66 25.41
CA ALA A 227 -14.67 4.40 23.97
C ALA A 227 -14.42 2.91 23.68
N LYS A 228 -13.60 2.24 24.49
CA LYS A 228 -13.39 0.80 24.36
C LYS A 228 -14.67 0.02 24.62
N ALA A 229 -15.43 0.39 25.65
CA ALA A 229 -16.70 -0.25 25.99
C ALA A 229 -17.76 -0.08 24.88
N MET A 230 -17.71 1.04 24.14
CA MET A 230 -18.54 1.27 22.95
C MET A 230 -18.08 0.47 21.70
N GLY A 231 -16.94 -0.22 21.76
CA GLY A 231 -16.43 -1.04 20.66
C GLY A 231 -15.53 -0.29 19.67
N PHE A 232 -15.00 0.87 20.03
CA PHE A 232 -14.03 1.58 19.19
C PHE A 232 -12.64 0.92 19.22
N ASP A 233 -11.91 1.07 18.12
CA ASP A 233 -10.54 0.55 17.93
C ASP A 233 -9.50 1.68 17.97
N VAL A 234 -9.88 2.87 17.50
CA VAL A 234 -8.97 4.01 17.33
C VAL A 234 -9.49 5.21 18.11
N ILE A 235 -8.63 5.82 18.91
CA ILE A 235 -8.84 7.14 19.49
C ILE A 235 -8.17 8.17 18.59
N TYR A 236 -8.96 9.09 18.03
CA TYR A 236 -8.44 10.21 17.27
C TYR A 236 -8.35 11.45 18.16
N PHE A 237 -7.13 11.98 18.29
CA PHE A 237 -6.90 13.27 18.95
C PHE A 237 -6.73 14.39 17.93
N PRO A 238 -7.44 15.52 18.10
CA PRO A 238 -7.03 16.81 17.56
C PRO A 238 -5.57 17.13 17.91
N PRO A 239 -4.94 18.15 17.29
CA PRO A 239 -3.56 18.49 17.59
C PRO A 239 -3.30 18.63 19.10
N ILE A 240 -2.24 17.97 19.56
CA ILE A 240 -1.85 17.92 20.98
C ILE A 240 -0.65 18.83 21.31
N HIS A 241 -0.35 19.75 20.40
CA HIS A 241 0.83 20.59 20.40
C HIS A 241 0.55 21.95 21.06
N PRO A 242 1.59 22.70 21.46
CA PRO A 242 1.42 24.04 22.00
C PRO A 242 0.58 24.93 21.08
N ILE A 243 -0.27 25.78 21.65
CA ILE A 243 -1.20 26.65 20.89
C ILE A 243 -0.73 28.11 20.91
N GLY A 244 -0.68 28.75 19.74
CA GLY A 244 -0.26 30.16 19.61
C GLY A 244 -1.15 31.14 20.37
N HIS A 245 -0.57 32.27 20.77
CA HIS A 245 -1.22 33.35 21.51
C HIS A 245 -1.65 34.51 20.58
N THR A 246 -0.86 34.79 19.54
CA THR A 246 -1.10 35.86 18.58
C THR A 246 -2.29 35.52 17.69
N ASN A 247 -3.24 36.46 17.58
CA ASN A 247 -4.52 36.30 16.88
C ASN A 247 -5.33 35.07 17.32
N ARG A 248 -5.06 34.54 18.53
CA ARG A 248 -5.78 33.38 19.08
C ARG A 248 -7.29 33.64 19.02
N LYS A 249 -8.04 32.63 18.57
CA LYS A 249 -9.50 32.69 18.56
C LYS A 249 -10.09 32.42 19.95
N GLY A 250 -11.11 33.19 20.30
CA GLY A 250 -11.91 33.00 21.50
C GLY A 250 -13.06 32.01 21.29
N ARG A 251 -13.91 31.88 22.32
CA ARG A 251 -15.13 31.04 22.26
C ARG A 251 -16.00 31.40 21.06
N ASN A 252 -16.71 30.39 20.53
CA ASN A 252 -17.61 30.53 19.37
C ASN A 252 -16.91 31.14 18.14
N ASN A 253 -15.63 30.77 17.90
CA ASN A 253 -14.83 31.25 16.76
C ASN A 253 -14.68 32.79 16.72
N SER A 254 -14.73 33.46 17.88
CA SER A 254 -14.51 34.89 17.98
C SER A 254 -13.07 35.24 17.60
N ILE A 255 -12.89 36.33 16.84
CA ILE A 255 -11.56 36.90 16.54
C ILE A 255 -10.92 37.58 17.76
N THR A 256 -11.63 37.66 18.89
CA THR A 256 -11.13 38.24 20.14
C THR A 256 -11.01 37.14 21.20
N CYS A 257 -9.79 36.85 21.63
CA CYS A 257 -9.51 35.94 22.75
C CYS A 257 -9.69 36.67 24.09
N LYS A 258 -10.40 36.04 25.06
CA LYS A 258 -10.43 36.52 26.45
C LYS A 258 -9.40 35.78 27.30
N PRO A 259 -8.97 36.34 28.45
CA PRO A 259 -8.16 35.61 29.42
C PRO A 259 -8.82 34.27 29.78
N GLY A 260 -8.05 33.18 29.71
CA GLY A 260 -8.53 31.83 29.97
C GLY A 260 -9.19 31.11 28.79
N ASP A 261 -9.36 31.75 27.63
CA ASP A 261 -9.80 31.03 26.44
C ASP A 261 -8.69 30.11 25.92
N PRO A 262 -8.98 28.82 25.67
CA PRO A 262 -7.96 27.81 25.38
C PRO A 262 -7.51 27.80 23.92
N GLY A 263 -8.09 28.66 23.06
CA GLY A 263 -7.78 28.71 21.64
C GLY A 263 -8.18 27.47 20.85
N VAL A 264 -7.70 27.42 19.61
CA VAL A 264 -7.96 26.36 18.64
C VAL A 264 -6.72 25.46 18.54
N PRO A 265 -6.83 24.13 18.77
CA PRO A 265 -5.66 23.24 18.72
C PRO A 265 -4.90 23.25 17.39
N TRP A 266 -5.58 23.51 16.28
CA TRP A 266 -4.97 23.65 14.96
C TRP A 266 -4.12 24.92 14.79
N ALA A 267 -4.12 25.85 15.75
CA ALA A 267 -3.18 26.98 15.77
C ALA A 267 -1.85 26.57 16.42
N ILE A 268 -1.15 25.63 15.78
CA ILE A 268 0.01 24.92 16.32
C ILE A 268 1.22 25.85 16.40
N GLY A 269 1.88 25.89 17.55
CA GLY A 269 3.15 26.56 17.79
C GLY A 269 3.05 27.66 18.82
N SER A 270 4.00 27.69 19.75
CA SER A 270 4.29 28.81 20.64
C SER A 270 5.77 28.76 21.03
N GLU A 271 6.20 29.60 21.95
CA GLU A 271 7.51 29.51 22.59
C GLU A 271 7.78 28.16 23.27
N ALA A 272 6.73 27.42 23.64
CA ALA A 272 6.86 26.09 24.24
C ALA A 272 7.18 24.97 23.21
N GLY A 273 7.12 25.26 21.91
CA GLY A 273 7.49 24.36 20.83
C GLY A 273 6.45 24.23 19.71
N GLY A 274 6.76 23.37 18.72
CA GLY A 274 5.95 23.13 17.52
C GLY A 274 5.36 21.72 17.43
N HIS A 275 5.29 21.16 16.23
CA HIS A 275 4.65 19.85 15.94
C HIS A 275 5.29 18.63 16.61
N GLN A 276 6.48 18.74 17.19
CA GLN A 276 7.14 17.66 17.96
C GLN A 276 7.05 17.88 19.48
N ALA A 277 6.41 18.96 19.93
CA ALA A 277 6.13 19.24 21.33
C ALA A 277 4.71 18.82 21.71
N VAL A 278 4.47 18.74 23.02
CA VAL A 278 3.13 18.59 23.59
C VAL A 278 2.72 19.88 24.27
N GLU A 279 1.44 20.23 24.17
CA GLU A 279 0.84 21.36 24.88
C GLU A 279 1.10 21.22 26.39
N PRO A 280 1.75 22.19 27.05
CA PRO A 280 2.12 22.08 28.46
C PRO A 280 0.94 21.78 29.38
N SER A 281 -0.25 22.29 29.07
CA SER A 281 -1.47 21.99 29.86
C SER A 281 -1.96 20.54 29.74
N LEU A 282 -1.51 19.77 28.73
CA LEU A 282 -1.78 18.34 28.61
C LEU A 282 -0.77 17.46 29.36
N GLY A 283 0.42 17.98 29.69
CA GLY A 283 1.49 17.28 30.38
C GLY A 283 2.79 17.24 29.57
N THR A 284 3.56 16.16 29.71
CA THR A 284 4.87 15.99 29.06
C THR A 284 4.87 14.91 27.98
N LEU A 285 5.94 14.83 27.19
CA LEU A 285 6.15 13.70 26.26
C LEU A 285 6.15 12.34 27.00
N ALA A 286 6.63 12.31 28.25
CA ALA A 286 6.59 11.09 29.06
C ALA A 286 5.15 10.70 29.46
N ASP A 287 4.26 11.67 29.67
CA ASP A 287 2.84 11.40 29.92
C ASP A 287 2.13 10.93 28.64
N PHE A 288 2.52 11.44 27.47
CA PHE A 288 2.06 10.90 26.19
C PHE A 288 2.52 9.45 25.99
N ASP A 289 3.81 9.16 26.22
CA ASP A 289 4.35 7.79 26.12
C ASP A 289 3.66 6.83 27.10
N TRP A 290 3.31 7.31 28.30
CA TRP A 290 2.48 6.57 29.25
C TRP A 290 1.09 6.31 28.68
N LEU A 291 0.41 7.32 28.13
CA LEU A 291 -0.94 7.18 27.58
C LEU A 291 -0.95 6.20 26.40
N GLN A 292 0.02 6.30 25.49
CA GLN A 292 0.19 5.39 24.36
C GLN A 292 0.32 3.93 24.83
N LYS A 293 1.09 3.67 25.92
CA LYS A 293 1.18 2.33 26.53
C LYS A 293 -0.17 1.88 27.09
N GLN A 294 -0.93 2.76 27.74
CA GLN A 294 -2.25 2.43 28.28
C GLN A 294 -3.29 2.12 27.20
N VAL A 295 -3.29 2.88 26.11
CA VAL A 295 -4.16 2.65 24.94
C VAL A 295 -3.82 1.30 24.30
N ARG A 296 -2.53 0.99 24.12
CA ARG A 296 -2.10 -0.32 23.59
C ARG A 296 -2.51 -1.50 24.47
N LYS A 297 -2.46 -1.38 25.80
CA LYS A 297 -2.96 -2.43 26.72
C LYS A 297 -4.43 -2.77 26.50
N ARG A 298 -5.21 -1.82 25.97
CA ARG A 298 -6.63 -1.99 25.63
C ARG A 298 -6.86 -2.48 24.20
N LYS A 299 -5.77 -2.82 23.49
CA LYS A 299 -5.80 -3.19 22.05
C LYS A 299 -6.48 -2.12 21.21
N MET A 300 -6.21 -0.85 21.54
CA MET A 300 -6.62 0.32 20.77
C MET A 300 -5.39 1.03 20.23
N GLU A 301 -5.61 1.96 19.30
CA GLU A 301 -4.58 2.80 18.73
C GLU A 301 -4.89 4.28 18.89
N ILE A 302 -3.85 5.11 18.95
CA ILE A 302 -3.99 6.57 18.86
C ILE A 302 -3.74 6.98 17.41
N ALA A 303 -4.69 7.73 16.85
CA ALA A 303 -4.51 8.54 15.66
C ALA A 303 -4.26 9.99 16.05
N LEU A 304 -3.21 10.60 15.51
CA LEU A 304 -2.93 12.02 15.72
C LEU A 304 -3.34 12.84 14.50
N ASP A 305 -3.94 14.00 14.74
CA ASP A 305 -4.09 15.02 13.71
C ASP A 305 -2.71 15.48 13.23
N PHE A 306 -2.55 15.58 11.91
CA PHE A 306 -1.38 16.10 11.25
C PHE A 306 -1.77 17.31 10.40
N ALA A 307 -1.74 18.48 11.03
CA ALA A 307 -2.03 19.77 10.41
C ALA A 307 -0.75 20.53 10.04
N LEU A 308 -0.55 20.69 8.73
CA LEU A 308 0.61 21.39 8.16
C LEU A 308 0.35 22.89 8.02
N ASN A 309 0.27 23.55 9.17
CA ASN A 309 0.17 24.99 9.34
C ASN A 309 0.92 25.40 10.62
N CYS A 310 1.05 26.70 10.83
CA CYS A 310 1.71 27.25 12.02
C CYS A 310 0.92 28.44 12.54
N SER A 311 0.82 28.61 13.86
CA SER A 311 0.45 29.90 14.45
C SER A 311 1.53 30.95 14.14
N PRO A 312 1.24 32.25 14.33
CA PRO A 312 2.26 33.29 14.22
C PRO A 312 3.42 33.13 15.21
N ASP A 313 3.22 32.40 16.31
CA ASP A 313 4.19 32.21 17.38
C ASP A 313 5.00 30.91 17.23
N HIS A 314 4.75 30.13 16.18
CA HIS A 314 5.48 28.89 15.93
C HIS A 314 6.98 29.18 15.67
N PRO A 315 7.92 28.39 16.24
CA PRO A 315 9.37 28.61 16.07
C PRO A 315 9.81 28.79 14.61
N TYR A 316 9.28 27.97 13.69
CA TYR A 316 9.52 28.10 12.25
C TYR A 316 9.25 29.49 11.66
N VAL A 317 8.32 30.29 12.21
CA VAL A 317 8.07 31.65 11.68
C VAL A 317 9.32 32.53 11.81
N LYS A 318 10.09 32.34 12.88
CA LYS A 318 11.36 33.03 13.13
C LYS A 318 12.55 32.30 12.51
N GLU A 319 12.60 30.97 12.64
CA GLU A 319 13.74 30.15 12.26
C GLU A 319 13.80 29.87 10.75
N HIS A 320 12.63 29.76 10.11
CA HIS A 320 12.46 29.41 8.70
C HIS A 320 11.44 30.33 8.01
N PRO A 321 11.67 31.66 8.01
CA PRO A 321 10.71 32.60 7.44
C PRO A 321 10.50 32.40 5.92
N GLU A 322 11.42 31.72 5.23
CA GLU A 322 11.31 31.33 3.83
C GLU A 322 10.26 30.23 3.58
N TRP A 323 9.80 29.51 4.61
CA TRP A 323 8.75 28.51 4.49
C TRP A 323 7.35 29.12 4.40
N PHE A 324 7.19 30.45 4.44
CA PHE A 324 5.89 31.11 4.46
C PHE A 324 5.70 32.07 3.29
N TYR A 325 4.44 32.38 2.98
CA TYR A 325 4.09 33.38 1.97
C TYR A 325 4.22 34.78 2.54
N LYS A 326 5.35 35.44 2.26
CA LYS A 326 5.56 36.86 2.57
C LYS A 326 4.88 37.76 1.54
N ARG A 327 4.22 38.81 2.03
CA ARG A 327 3.74 39.93 1.22
C ARG A 327 4.88 40.94 1.00
N PRO A 328 4.75 41.85 0.02
CA PRO A 328 5.74 42.91 -0.22
C PRO A 328 6.01 43.82 0.99
N ASP A 329 5.05 43.94 1.91
CA ASP A 329 5.18 44.70 3.16
C ASP A 329 5.85 43.91 4.31
N GLY A 330 6.29 42.68 4.04
CA GLY A 330 6.93 41.79 5.01
C GLY A 330 5.95 40.97 5.86
N THR A 331 4.63 41.22 5.79
CA THR A 331 3.64 40.43 6.54
C THR A 331 3.44 39.04 5.94
N ILE A 332 3.01 38.08 6.76
CA ILE A 332 2.65 36.73 6.29
C ILE A 332 1.14 36.66 6.07
N LYS A 333 0.72 36.06 4.96
CA LYS A 333 -0.70 35.85 4.66
C LYS A 333 -1.26 34.72 5.54
N TYR A 334 -2.33 34.98 6.28
CA TYR A 334 -3.05 33.97 7.05
C TYR A 334 -3.81 32.98 6.14
N ALA A 335 -4.13 31.79 6.65
CA ALA A 335 -4.76 30.74 5.86
C ALA A 335 -6.26 31.00 5.62
N GLU A 336 -6.75 30.61 4.46
CA GLU A 336 -8.17 30.69 4.11
C GLU A 336 -8.62 29.41 3.40
N ASN A 337 -9.85 28.98 3.67
CA ASN A 337 -10.55 27.99 2.88
C ASN A 337 -11.96 28.55 2.59
N PRO A 338 -12.11 29.38 1.54
CA PRO A 338 -13.30 30.20 1.34
C PRO A 338 -14.61 29.41 1.48
N PRO A 339 -15.60 29.90 2.26
CA PRO A 339 -15.65 31.24 2.87
C PRO A 339 -14.94 31.37 4.24
N LYS A 340 -14.29 30.31 4.74
CA LYS A 340 -13.66 30.30 6.08
C LYS A 340 -12.32 31.03 6.08
N LYS A 341 -12.10 31.84 7.11
CA LYS A 341 -10.84 32.54 7.41
C LYS A 341 -10.22 32.00 8.68
N TYR A 342 -8.91 31.87 8.68
CA TYR A 342 -8.13 31.36 9.80
C TYR A 342 -7.02 32.35 10.15
N GLU A 343 -7.42 33.42 10.85
CA GLU A 343 -6.57 34.56 11.25
C GLU A 343 -5.45 34.16 12.23
N ASP A 344 -5.62 33.02 12.89
CA ASP A 344 -4.75 32.41 13.90
C ASP A 344 -3.67 31.48 13.31
N ILE A 345 -3.63 31.27 11.98
CA ILE A 345 -2.66 30.38 11.34
C ILE A 345 -2.10 30.91 10.01
N TYR A 346 -0.85 30.53 9.74
CA TYR A 346 -0.11 30.73 8.51
C TYR A 346 0.04 29.41 7.75
N PRO A 347 -0.25 29.40 6.42
CA PRO A 347 0.01 28.25 5.57
C PRO A 347 1.50 28.19 5.20
N LEU A 348 2.03 26.97 5.13
CA LEU A 348 3.39 26.71 4.64
C LEU A 348 3.43 26.77 3.10
N ASN A 349 4.47 27.41 2.57
CA ASN A 349 4.78 27.48 1.15
C ASN A 349 5.62 26.26 0.73
N PHE A 350 4.95 25.18 0.34
CA PHE A 350 5.59 23.95 -0.14
C PHE A 350 6.37 24.09 -1.46
N ARG A 351 6.36 25.28 -2.06
CA ARG A 351 7.11 25.63 -3.27
C ARG A 351 8.12 26.75 -3.01
N CYS A 352 8.51 26.97 -1.75
CA CYS A 352 9.59 27.89 -1.42
C CYS A 352 10.93 27.41 -2.02
N GLU A 353 11.93 28.29 -2.05
CA GLU A 353 13.26 27.96 -2.56
C GLU A 353 13.86 26.75 -1.83
N ASN A 354 13.70 26.70 -0.50
CA ASN A 354 14.19 25.63 0.36
C ASN A 354 13.14 24.51 0.61
N TRP A 355 12.29 24.21 -0.37
CA TRP A 355 11.19 23.25 -0.19
C TRP A 355 11.65 21.85 0.24
N ARG A 356 12.86 21.42 -0.14
CA ARG A 356 13.39 20.09 0.23
C ARG A 356 13.59 19.97 1.74
N ALA A 357 14.10 21.01 2.40
CA ALA A 357 14.26 21.03 3.84
C ALA A 357 12.89 21.02 4.54
N LEU A 358 11.94 21.82 4.04
CA LEU A 358 10.56 21.80 4.53
C LEU A 358 9.94 20.40 4.42
N TRP A 359 10.03 19.75 3.25
CA TRP A 359 9.45 18.42 3.04
C TRP A 359 10.11 17.37 3.95
N ALA A 360 11.44 17.43 4.11
CA ALA A 360 12.17 16.56 5.00
C ALA A 360 11.75 16.77 6.47
N GLU A 361 11.51 18.01 6.89
CA GLU A 361 11.05 18.31 8.24
C GLU A 361 9.63 17.83 8.50
N MET A 362 8.70 18.03 7.55
CA MET A 362 7.34 17.50 7.69
C MET A 362 7.33 15.96 7.83
N LYS A 363 8.21 15.27 7.09
CA LYS A 363 8.43 13.83 7.25
C LYS A 363 9.04 13.48 8.62
N SER A 364 9.99 14.29 9.10
CA SER A 364 10.65 14.09 10.41
C SER A 364 9.64 14.09 11.56
N ILE A 365 8.63 14.98 11.50
CA ILE A 365 7.52 15.05 12.48
C ILE A 365 6.75 13.73 12.53
N VAL A 366 6.35 13.17 11.39
CA VAL A 366 5.63 11.89 11.35
C VAL A 366 6.50 10.76 11.92
N LEU A 367 7.78 10.71 11.52
CA LEU A 367 8.72 9.72 12.04
C LEU A 367 8.97 9.85 13.55
N PHE A 368 8.94 11.06 14.09
CA PHE A 368 9.10 11.33 15.53
C PHE A 368 7.94 10.74 16.35
N TRP A 369 6.70 10.92 15.90
CA TRP A 369 5.53 10.35 16.55
C TRP A 369 5.39 8.85 16.30
N ALA A 370 5.76 8.39 15.10
CA ALA A 370 5.84 6.97 14.81
C ALA A 370 6.87 6.27 15.71
N LYS A 371 8.03 6.87 15.99
CA LYS A 371 8.98 6.31 16.96
C LYS A 371 8.37 6.10 18.35
N ARG A 372 7.37 6.91 18.73
CA ARG A 372 6.62 6.79 20.00
C ARG A 372 5.43 5.85 19.95
N GLY A 373 5.19 5.19 18.82
CA GLY A 373 4.18 4.15 18.67
C GLY A 373 2.86 4.61 18.04
N VAL A 374 2.75 5.87 17.60
CA VAL A 374 1.64 6.32 16.75
C VAL A 374 1.75 5.64 15.39
N ARG A 375 0.66 5.05 14.91
CA ARG A 375 0.63 4.35 13.61
C ARG A 375 -0.47 4.85 12.68
N ILE A 376 -1.20 5.88 13.11
CA ILE A 376 -2.32 6.42 12.36
C ILE A 376 -2.20 7.95 12.42
N PHE A 377 -2.26 8.59 11.25
CA PHE A 377 -2.24 10.04 11.13
C PHE A 377 -3.45 10.51 10.35
N ARG A 378 -4.32 11.30 10.99
CA ARG A 378 -5.41 12.00 10.31
C ARG A 378 -4.82 13.29 9.73
N VAL A 379 -4.70 13.34 8.41
CA VAL A 379 -4.08 14.46 7.70
C VAL A 379 -5.12 15.54 7.45
N ASP A 380 -4.89 16.74 8.00
CA ASP A 380 -5.78 17.89 7.88
C ASP A 380 -5.64 18.57 6.51
N ASN A 381 -6.76 18.72 5.81
CA ASN A 381 -6.85 19.42 4.53
C ASN A 381 -5.67 19.12 3.57
N PRO A 382 -5.37 17.85 3.25
CA PRO A 382 -4.20 17.50 2.42
C PRO A 382 -4.30 18.10 1.03
N HIS A 383 -5.52 18.39 0.56
CA HIS A 383 -5.81 18.97 -0.73
C HIS A 383 -5.29 20.41 -0.92
N THR A 384 -4.87 21.08 0.16
CA THR A 384 -4.25 22.41 0.08
C THR A 384 -2.72 22.35 -0.01
N LYS A 385 -2.13 21.15 -0.03
CA LYS A 385 -0.68 20.91 -0.14
C LYS A 385 -0.39 20.13 -1.43
N PRO A 386 0.83 20.20 -1.98
CA PRO A 386 1.14 19.52 -3.24
C PRO A 386 0.94 18.00 -3.15
N VAL A 387 0.30 17.44 -4.17
CA VAL A 387 0.13 16.00 -4.39
C VAL A 387 1.49 15.27 -4.30
N ALA A 388 2.51 15.77 -5.00
CA ALA A 388 3.86 15.19 -4.98
C ALA A 388 4.55 15.20 -3.58
N PHE A 389 4.17 16.14 -2.69
CA PHE A 389 4.69 16.16 -1.33
C PHE A 389 4.18 14.97 -0.52
N TRP A 390 2.91 14.63 -0.65
CA TRP A 390 2.33 13.48 0.05
C TRP A 390 2.97 12.17 -0.37
N GLU A 391 3.23 12.00 -1.67
CA GLU A 391 3.96 10.84 -2.19
C GLU A 391 5.38 10.75 -1.62
N TYR A 392 6.12 11.87 -1.55
CA TYR A 392 7.44 11.89 -0.92
C TYR A 392 7.38 11.52 0.57
N LEU A 393 6.42 12.10 1.30
CA LEU A 393 6.31 11.92 2.74
C LEU A 393 5.96 10.48 3.09
N ILE A 394 4.94 9.91 2.45
CA ILE A 394 4.39 8.63 2.87
C ILE A 394 5.31 7.48 2.47
N ASN A 395 5.87 7.49 1.25
CA ASN A 395 6.91 6.52 0.87
C ASN A 395 8.06 6.54 1.88
N GLY A 396 8.58 7.74 2.20
CA GLY A 396 9.68 7.88 3.15
C GLY A 396 9.34 7.52 4.61
N VAL A 397 8.06 7.53 4.99
CA VAL A 397 7.61 7.03 6.31
C VAL A 397 7.48 5.51 6.28
N ARG A 398 6.88 4.95 5.24
CA ARG A 398 6.66 3.51 5.08
C ARG A 398 7.94 2.71 4.88
N ASP A 399 9.00 3.33 4.36
CA ASP A 399 10.35 2.76 4.36
C ASP A 399 10.83 2.36 5.77
N LYS A 400 10.36 3.06 6.82
CA LYS A 400 10.74 2.80 8.22
C LYS A 400 9.63 2.16 9.04
N TYR A 401 8.37 2.51 8.75
CA TYR A 401 7.18 2.05 9.45
C TYR A 401 6.09 1.70 8.43
N PRO A 402 6.18 0.52 7.77
CA PRO A 402 5.24 0.13 6.71
C PRO A 402 3.80 -0.02 7.22
N ASP A 403 3.62 -0.20 8.53
CA ASP A 403 2.34 -0.32 9.22
C ASP A 403 1.62 1.02 9.49
N VAL A 404 2.21 2.16 9.11
CA VAL A 404 1.60 3.48 9.26
C VAL A 404 0.48 3.71 8.25
N ILE A 405 -0.67 4.16 8.77
CA ILE A 405 -1.87 4.53 8.02
C ILE A 405 -1.99 6.06 8.01
N PHE A 406 -2.27 6.62 6.84
CA PHE A 406 -2.66 8.02 6.70
C PHE A 406 -4.12 8.12 6.30
N LEU A 407 -4.91 8.94 7.00
CA LEU A 407 -6.30 9.25 6.64
C LEU A 407 -6.38 10.65 6.03
N SER A 408 -6.90 10.77 4.82
CA SER A 408 -7.07 12.06 4.13
C SER A 408 -8.42 12.72 4.47
N GLU A 409 -8.38 13.87 5.15
CA GLU A 409 -9.56 14.74 5.29
C GLU A 409 -9.67 15.71 4.09
N ALA A 410 -10.07 15.19 2.94
CA ALA A 410 -10.20 15.98 1.71
C ALA A 410 -11.67 16.16 1.31
N PHE A 411 -12.33 17.19 1.85
CA PHE A 411 -13.63 17.66 1.36
C PHE A 411 -13.43 18.62 0.18
N THR A 412 -13.24 18.06 -1.02
CA THR A 412 -12.90 18.82 -2.22
C THR A 412 -13.51 18.18 -3.48
N ARG A 413 -13.17 18.69 -4.67
CA ARG A 413 -13.68 18.17 -5.95
C ARG A 413 -13.30 16.69 -6.13
N PRO A 414 -14.17 15.87 -6.76
CA PRO A 414 -13.92 14.44 -6.93
C PRO A 414 -12.59 14.09 -7.59
N LYS A 415 -12.10 14.87 -8.56
CA LYS A 415 -10.78 14.64 -9.19
C LYS A 415 -9.62 14.78 -8.21
N MET A 416 -9.70 15.71 -7.26
CA MET A 416 -8.66 15.87 -6.25
C MET A 416 -8.78 14.79 -5.16
N MET A 417 -10.01 14.44 -4.77
CA MET A 417 -10.25 13.30 -3.89
C MET A 417 -9.78 11.98 -4.52
N SER A 418 -10.03 11.77 -5.81
CA SER A 418 -9.60 10.58 -6.54
C SER A 418 -8.10 10.59 -6.75
N GLN A 419 -7.46 11.73 -7.01
CA GLN A 419 -5.99 11.82 -6.97
C GLN A 419 -5.45 11.46 -5.58
N SER A 420 -6.13 11.77 -4.48
CA SER A 420 -5.75 11.27 -3.15
C SER A 420 -6.08 9.78 -2.92
N ARG A 421 -6.98 9.18 -3.71
CA ARG A 421 -7.28 7.73 -3.72
C ARG A 421 -6.34 6.94 -4.65
N LEU A 422 -5.87 7.59 -5.73
CA LEU A 422 -4.95 7.10 -6.75
C LEU A 422 -3.50 7.34 -6.34
N GLN A 423 -3.23 8.34 -5.49
CA GLN A 423 -2.03 8.38 -4.66
C GLN A 423 -2.19 7.32 -3.58
N PRO A 424 -1.41 6.23 -3.65
CA PRO A 424 -1.78 4.95 -3.07
C PRO A 424 -1.50 4.87 -1.55
N GLU A 425 -1.44 6.01 -0.90
CA GLU A 425 -0.78 6.18 0.39
C GLU A 425 -1.68 6.80 1.46
N LEU A 426 -2.80 7.39 1.05
CA LEU A 426 -3.85 7.89 1.94
C LEU A 426 -5.09 7.00 1.85
N HIS A 427 -5.60 6.56 2.99
CA HIS A 427 -6.93 5.98 3.14
C HIS A 427 -7.94 7.13 3.20
N VAL A 428 -9.06 6.99 2.51
CA VAL A 428 -10.17 7.95 2.59
C VAL A 428 -11.32 7.23 3.29
N PHE A 429 -11.47 7.47 4.59
CA PHE A 429 -12.68 7.06 5.32
C PHE A 429 -13.74 8.16 5.17
N HIS A 430 -15.00 7.76 4.93
CA HIS A 430 -16.12 8.65 5.14
C HIS A 430 -16.34 8.74 6.65
N VAL A 431 -15.84 9.81 7.28
CA VAL A 431 -16.16 10.11 8.67
C VAL A 431 -17.60 10.62 8.70
N ALA A 432 -18.54 9.79 9.14
CA ALA A 432 -19.86 10.26 9.56
C ALA A 432 -19.64 11.08 10.84
N LYS A 433 -19.55 12.41 10.69
CA LYS A 433 -19.62 13.31 11.84
C LYS A 433 -21.02 13.21 12.41
N PHE A 434 -21.17 12.51 13.52
CA PHE A 434 -22.32 12.71 14.40
C PHE A 434 -22.00 13.96 15.23
N GLU A 435 -22.54 15.11 14.81
CA GLU A 435 -22.62 16.29 15.67
C GLU A 435 -23.63 15.97 16.78
N ALA A 436 -23.17 16.00 18.03
CA ALA A 436 -24.02 15.97 19.22
C ALA A 436 -24.07 17.36 19.84
#